data_AF-S0GUF0-F1
#
_entry.id   AF-S0GUF0-F1
#
_cell.length_a   1.000
_cell.length_b   1.000
_cell.length_c   1.000
_cell.angle_alpha   90.00
_cell.angle_beta   90.00
_cell.angle_gamma   90.00
#
_symmetry.space_group_name_H-M   'P 1'
#
loop_
_entity.id
_entity.type
_entity.pdbx_description
1 polymer ?
#
loop_
_entity_poly.entity_id
_entity_poly.type
_entity_poly.pdbx_seq_one_letter_code
_entity_poly.pdbx_strand_id
1 'polypeptide(L)'
;MEIAVFLRESGDIDNEQWHKFSRRFFAEYRDTIMQYYGYESQVYYTLPRELVYPRFFIAVMSVLLELGVIRCKRGKLAKTLFGMFGFDQELSTIRRWFYDMPPEYEDILTTFKDLFRTLEIKK
;
A
#
# COMPACT_ATOMS: atom_id res chain seq x y z
N MET A 1 -28.33 2.40 13.27
CA MET A 1 -27.87 1.00 13.14
C MET A 1 -28.42 0.35 11.88
N GLU A 2 -29.72 0.45 11.62
CA GLU A 2 -30.37 -0.16 10.46
C GLU A 2 -29.94 0.43 9.10
N ILE A 3 -29.61 1.73 9.03
CA ILE A 3 -29.24 2.39 7.75
C ILE A 3 -27.88 1.90 7.20
N ALA A 4 -26.87 1.70 8.05
CA ALA A 4 -25.54 1.26 7.61
C ALA A 4 -25.52 -0.24 7.24
N VAL A 5 -26.34 -1.03 7.93
CA VAL A 5 -26.59 -2.45 7.61
C VAL A 5 -27.39 -2.54 6.31
N PHE A 6 -28.45 -1.73 6.15
CA PHE A 6 -29.23 -1.60 4.90
C PHE A 6 -28.36 -1.20 3.71
N LEU A 7 -27.44 -0.23 3.87
CA LEU A 7 -26.50 0.19 2.81
C LEU A 7 -25.48 -0.90 2.41
N ARG A 8 -25.18 -1.84 3.31
CA ARG A 8 -24.18 -2.91 3.11
C ARG A 8 -24.82 -4.22 2.66
N GLU A 9 -26.04 -4.49 3.10
CA GLU A 9 -26.80 -5.74 2.87
C GLU A 9 -27.86 -5.60 1.77
N SER A 10 -28.00 -4.42 1.15
CA SER A 10 -28.84 -4.23 -0.05
C SER A 10 -28.24 -4.92 -1.29
N GLY A 11 -27.94 -6.21 -1.20
CA GLY A 11 -27.76 -7.08 -2.37
C GLY A 11 -29.00 -7.11 -3.26
N ASP A 12 -30.16 -6.64 -2.74
CA ASP A 12 -31.41 -6.47 -3.48
C ASP A 12 -31.47 -5.19 -4.34
N ILE A 13 -30.49 -4.28 -4.21
CA ILE A 13 -30.38 -3.07 -5.05
C ILE A 13 -29.11 -3.18 -5.89
N ASP A 14 -29.14 -4.07 -6.88
CA ASP A 14 -28.12 -4.10 -7.95
C ASP A 14 -28.35 -2.92 -8.90
N ASN A 15 -27.99 -1.73 -8.42
CA ASN A 15 -28.07 -0.49 -9.18
C ASN A 15 -26.71 0.19 -9.12
N GLU A 16 -26.10 0.42 -10.28
CA GLU A 16 -24.82 1.11 -10.41
C GLU A 16 -24.83 2.49 -9.72
N GLN A 17 -25.99 3.15 -9.67
CA GLN A 17 -26.17 4.42 -8.96
C GLN A 17 -26.08 4.26 -7.44
N TRP A 18 -26.55 3.14 -6.90
CA TRP A 18 -26.45 2.80 -5.48
C TRP A 18 -24.99 2.53 -5.07
N HIS A 19 -24.23 1.85 -5.92
CA HIS A 19 -22.78 1.69 -5.73
C HIS A 19 -22.02 3.03 -5.77
N LYS A 20 -22.40 3.93 -6.67
CA LYS A 20 -21.83 5.28 -6.74
C LYS A 20 -22.18 6.10 -5.50
N PHE A 21 -23.44 6.03 -5.06
CA PHE A 21 -23.93 6.72 -3.87
C PHE A 21 -23.22 6.21 -2.60
N SER A 22 -23.29 4.91 -2.33
CA SER A 22 -22.67 4.29 -1.14
C SER A 22 -21.18 4.60 -1.05
N ARG A 23 -20.45 4.50 -2.17
CA ARG A 23 -19.02 4.86 -2.20
C ARG A 23 -18.78 6.32 -1.82
N ARG A 24 -19.58 7.26 -2.34
CA ARG A 24 -19.46 8.69 -1.99
C ARG A 24 -19.85 8.96 -0.54
N PHE A 25 -20.93 8.36 -0.08
CA PHE A 25 -21.42 8.48 1.30
C PHE A 25 -20.38 8.02 2.32
N PHE A 26 -19.81 6.83 2.14
CA PHE A 26 -18.78 6.32 3.05
C PHE A 26 -17.45 7.07 2.92
N ALA A 27 -17.16 7.73 1.80
CA ALA A 27 -15.98 8.58 1.67
C ALA A 27 -16.16 9.91 2.43
N GLU A 28 -17.32 10.56 2.28
CA GLU A 28 -17.63 11.85 2.89
C GLU A 28 -17.81 11.75 4.40
N TYR A 29 -18.55 10.74 4.87
CA TYR A 29 -18.93 10.60 6.28
C TYR A 29 -18.07 9.61 7.05
N ARG A 30 -16.92 9.20 6.49
CA ARG A 30 -16.04 8.19 7.10
C ARG A 30 -15.69 8.52 8.55
N ASP A 31 -15.26 9.74 8.79
CA ASP A 31 -14.75 10.16 10.10
C ASP A 31 -15.89 10.26 11.11
N THR A 32 -17.05 10.78 10.69
CA THR A 32 -18.28 10.79 11.50
C THR A 32 -18.73 9.38 11.87
N ILE A 33 -18.67 8.44 10.93
CA ILE A 33 -19.02 7.03 11.16
C ILE A 33 -18.04 6.41 12.16
N MET A 34 -16.73 6.67 12.03
CA MET A 34 -15.70 6.14 12.94
C MET A 34 -15.85 6.71 14.35
N GLN A 35 -16.07 8.02 14.48
CA GLN A 35 -16.34 8.69 15.75
C GLN A 35 -17.59 8.14 16.45
N TYR A 36 -18.66 7.86 15.70
CA TYR A 36 -19.88 7.25 16.25
C TYR A 36 -19.62 5.90 16.92
N TYR A 37 -18.69 5.11 16.40
CA TYR A 37 -18.29 3.82 16.99
C TYR A 37 -17.24 3.95 18.11
N GLY A 38 -16.93 5.17 18.56
CA GLY A 38 -15.94 5.41 19.61
C GLY A 38 -14.49 5.21 19.16
N TYR A 39 -14.24 5.09 17.86
CA TYR A 39 -12.89 5.21 17.33
C TYR A 39 -12.52 6.69 17.34
N GLU A 40 -11.43 7.05 18.01
CA GLU A 40 -10.83 8.37 17.80
C GLU A 40 -10.60 8.53 16.30
N SER A 41 -11.03 9.67 15.72
CA SER A 41 -10.63 10.03 14.36
C SER A 41 -9.15 10.40 14.38
N GLN A 42 -8.29 9.41 14.63
CA GLN A 42 -6.94 9.45 14.15
C GLN A 42 -7.09 9.44 12.65
N VAL A 43 -7.10 10.66 12.08
CA VAL A 43 -6.64 10.83 10.72
C VAL A 43 -5.38 9.99 10.67
N TYR A 44 -5.37 8.96 9.82
CA TYR A 44 -4.17 8.15 9.59
C TYR A 44 -3.12 9.01 8.86
N TYR A 45 -2.83 10.21 9.36
CA TYR A 45 -1.52 10.84 9.25
C TYR A 45 -0.59 10.02 10.15
N THR A 46 -0.29 8.80 9.70
CA THR A 46 1.01 8.26 10.04
C THR A 46 1.97 9.27 9.43
N LEU A 47 2.65 10.08 10.25
CA LEU A 47 3.69 10.96 9.76
C LEU A 47 4.55 10.10 8.81
N PRO A 48 4.74 10.53 7.54
CA PRO A 48 5.49 9.74 6.59
C PRO A 48 6.81 9.37 7.24
N ARG A 49 7.05 8.07 7.44
CA ARG A 49 8.28 7.64 8.12
C ARG A 49 9.44 8.09 7.24
N GLU A 50 10.33 8.90 7.79
CA GLU A 50 11.54 9.30 7.07
C GLU A 50 12.39 8.07 6.78
N LEU A 51 12.80 7.93 5.52
CA LEU A 51 13.70 6.87 5.09
C LEU A 51 15.09 7.47 4.94
N VAL A 52 16.06 6.95 5.71
CA VAL A 52 17.47 7.36 5.58
C VAL A 52 18.03 7.00 4.20
N TYR A 53 17.59 5.86 3.63
CA TYR A 53 18.04 5.37 2.32
C TYR A 53 16.85 4.95 1.43
N PRO A 54 16.10 5.92 0.87
CA PRO A 54 14.85 5.64 0.16
C PRO A 54 15.06 4.81 -1.10
N ARG A 55 16.14 5.07 -1.85
CA ARG A 55 16.47 4.31 -3.07
C ARG A 55 16.82 2.85 -2.78
N PHE A 56 17.62 2.60 -1.74
CA PHE A 56 17.96 1.25 -1.29
C PHE A 56 16.72 0.49 -0.80
N PHE A 57 15.86 1.16 -0.01
CA PHE A 57 14.61 0.58 0.44
C PHE A 57 13.71 0.15 -0.71
N ILE A 58 13.54 0.98 -1.74
CA ILE A 58 12.77 0.61 -2.94
C ILE A 58 13.41 -0.56 -3.69
N ALA A 59 14.74 -0.64 -3.74
CA ALA A 59 15.44 -1.76 -4.35
C ALA A 59 15.18 -3.08 -3.60
N VAL A 60 15.22 -3.08 -2.26
CA VAL A 60 14.83 -4.24 -1.43
C VAL A 60 13.37 -4.65 -1.69
N MET A 61 12.44 -3.69 -1.70
CA MET A 61 11.03 -3.95 -1.97
C MET A 61 10.80 -4.53 -3.37
N SER A 62 11.63 -4.15 -4.34
CA SER A 62 11.62 -4.70 -5.69
C SER A 62 12.05 -6.16 -5.69
N VAL A 63 13.12 -6.51 -4.97
CA VAL A 63 13.56 -7.91 -4.82
C VAL A 63 12.49 -8.77 -4.14
N LEU A 64 11.85 -8.29 -3.08
CA LEU A 64 10.76 -9.00 -2.41
C LEU A 64 9.53 -9.19 -3.32
N LEU A 65 9.27 -8.23 -4.21
CA LEU A 65 8.24 -8.34 -5.23
C LEU A 65 8.60 -9.43 -6.27
N GLU A 66 9.84 -9.45 -6.75
CA GLU A 66 10.34 -10.47 -7.69
C GLU A 66 10.33 -11.88 -7.11
N LEU A 67 10.67 -12.01 -5.83
CA LEU A 67 10.62 -13.27 -5.10
C LEU A 67 9.17 -13.73 -4.81
N GLY A 68 8.16 -12.92 -5.11
CA GLY A 68 6.76 -13.26 -4.90
C GLY A 68 6.29 -13.21 -3.43
N VAL A 69 7.14 -12.70 -2.54
CA VAL A 69 6.81 -12.43 -1.14
C VAL A 69 5.72 -11.35 -1.07
N ILE A 70 5.86 -10.30 -1.87
CA ILE A 70 4.83 -9.27 -2.03
C ILE A 70 3.97 -9.62 -3.26
N ARG A 71 2.69 -9.90 -3.03
CA ARG A 71 1.75 -10.31 -4.09
C ARG A 71 0.86 -9.17 -4.59
N CYS A 72 1.45 -8.03 -4.96
CA CYS A 72 0.69 -6.93 -5.54
C CYS A 72 1.34 -6.39 -6.81
N LYS A 73 0.57 -5.69 -7.66
CA LYS A 73 1.14 -5.05 -8.85
C LYS A 73 2.19 -4.00 -8.44
N ARG A 74 3.32 -3.95 -9.13
CA ARG A 74 4.42 -2.98 -8.91
C ARG A 74 3.92 -1.54 -8.76
N GLY A 75 3.04 -1.09 -9.66
CA GLY A 75 2.46 0.26 -9.58
C GLY A 75 1.58 0.50 -8.35
N LYS A 76 0.93 -0.53 -7.81
CA LYS A 76 0.18 -0.46 -6.55
C LYS A 76 1.14 -0.37 -5.37
N LEU A 77 2.22 -1.17 -5.37
CA LEU A 77 3.27 -1.11 -4.36
C LEU A 77 3.89 0.29 -4.30
N ALA A 78 4.29 0.86 -5.44
CA ALA A 78 4.88 2.19 -5.51
C ALA A 78 3.96 3.27 -4.93
N LYS A 79 2.65 3.25 -5.25
CA LYS A 79 1.67 4.18 -4.68
C LYS A 79 1.53 4.00 -3.16
N THR A 80 1.48 2.75 -2.68
CA THR A 80 1.37 2.45 -1.26
C THR A 80 2.59 2.96 -0.49
N LEU A 81 3.80 2.70 -0.98
CA LEU A 81 5.02 3.17 -0.33
C LEU A 81 5.10 4.69 -0.33
N PHE A 82 4.77 5.34 -1.46
CA PHE A 82 4.74 6.79 -1.57
C PHE A 82 3.79 7.47 -0.59
N GLY A 83 2.65 6.82 -0.27
CA GLY A 83 1.71 7.34 0.74
C GLY A 83 2.09 7.04 2.19
N MET A 84 2.99 6.09 2.44
CA MET A 84 3.39 5.65 3.79
C MET A 84 4.73 6.23 4.26
N PHE A 85 5.62 6.56 3.33
CA PHE A 85 6.97 7.05 3.62
C PHE A 85 7.17 8.44 3.04
N GLY A 86 7.97 9.24 3.75
CA GLY A 86 8.35 10.57 3.29
C GLY A 86 9.41 10.44 2.22
N PHE A 87 9.00 10.46 0.96
CA PHE A 87 9.94 10.58 -0.16
C PHE A 87 10.04 12.04 -0.56
N ASP A 88 11.25 12.56 -0.66
CA ASP A 88 11.51 13.89 -1.22
C ASP A 88 11.33 13.91 -2.76
N GLN A 89 11.24 12.73 -3.38
CA GLN A 89 11.12 12.56 -4.81
C GLN A 89 9.67 12.34 -5.24
N GLU A 90 9.34 12.76 -6.45
CA GLU A 90 8.03 12.50 -7.05
C GLU A 90 7.72 11.00 -7.20
N LEU A 91 6.43 10.65 -7.19
CA LEU A 91 5.94 9.29 -7.44
C LEU A 91 6.45 8.71 -8.78
N SER A 92 6.68 9.56 -9.79
CA SER A 92 7.27 9.19 -11.08
C SER A 92 8.67 8.60 -10.90
N THR A 93 9.51 9.24 -10.09
CA THR A 93 10.86 8.82 -9.72
C THR A 93 10.84 7.52 -8.92
N ILE A 94 9.96 7.41 -7.92
CA ILE A 94 9.80 6.18 -7.14
C ILE A 94 9.39 5.00 -8.02
N ARG A 95 8.47 5.22 -8.97
CA ARG A 95 8.10 4.18 -9.94
C ARG A 95 9.29 3.76 -10.79
N ARG A 96 10.11 4.70 -11.25
CA ARG A 96 11.31 4.41 -12.05
C ARG A 96 12.30 3.54 -11.29
N TRP A 97 12.51 3.78 -10.00
CA TRP A 97 13.38 2.94 -9.16
C TRP A 97 12.96 1.48 -9.06
N PHE A 98 11.69 1.14 -9.31
CA PHE A 98 11.23 -0.25 -9.39
C PHE A 98 11.57 -0.95 -10.72
N TYR A 99 11.99 -0.21 -11.75
CA TYR A 99 12.41 -0.74 -13.05
C TYR A 99 13.93 -0.66 -13.23
N ASP A 100 14.55 0.37 -12.67
CA ASP A 100 15.99 0.63 -12.76
C ASP A 100 16.67 0.23 -11.45
N MET A 101 17.12 -1.03 -11.38
CA MET A 101 17.92 -1.50 -10.24
C MET A 101 19.23 -0.69 -10.18
N PRO A 102 19.56 -0.05 -9.04
CA PRO A 102 20.78 0.73 -8.94
C PRO A 102 22.00 -0.21 -8.94
N PRO A 103 22.99 0.00 -9.82
CA PRO A 103 24.17 -0.87 -9.90
C PRO A 103 24.98 -0.83 -8.59
N GLU A 104 24.92 0.27 -7.84
CA GLU A 104 25.59 0.41 -6.55
C GLU A 104 25.12 -0.59 -5.46
N TYR A 105 23.98 -1.27 -5.66
CA TYR A 105 23.44 -2.25 -4.71
C TYR A 105 23.37 -3.67 -5.26
N GLU A 106 23.89 -3.93 -6.46
CA GLU A 106 23.75 -5.23 -7.15
C GLU A 106 24.30 -6.39 -6.30
N ASP A 107 25.51 -6.27 -5.78
CA ASP A 107 26.16 -7.29 -4.96
C ASP A 107 25.36 -7.59 -3.67
N ILE A 108 24.90 -6.54 -2.99
CA ILE A 108 24.15 -6.64 -1.73
C ILE A 108 22.79 -7.29 -1.98
N LEU A 109 22.08 -6.88 -3.03
CA LEU A 109 20.75 -7.37 -3.35
C LEU A 109 20.79 -8.79 -3.92
N THR A 110 21.85 -9.15 -4.65
CA THR A 110 22.10 -10.53 -5.08
C THR A 110 22.33 -11.44 -3.89
N THR A 111 23.22 -11.03 -2.97
CA THR A 111 23.46 -11.76 -1.71
C THR A 111 22.17 -11.90 -0.90
N PHE A 112 21.38 -10.84 -0.77
CA PHE A 112 20.08 -10.86 -0.10
C PHE A 112 19.11 -11.85 -0.76
N LYS A 113 19.03 -11.85 -2.10
CA LYS A 113 18.16 -12.75 -2.87
C LYS A 113 18.52 -14.21 -2.66
N ASP A 114 19.82 -14.54 -2.64
CA ASP A 114 20.30 -15.90 -2.43
C ASP A 114 20.10 -16.38 -0.98
N LEU A 115 20.32 -15.51 0.00
CA LEU A 115 19.98 -15.78 1.40
C LEU A 115 18.47 -16.06 1.57
N PHE A 116 17.62 -15.27 0.90
CA PHE A 116 16.17 -15.46 0.99
C PHE A 116 15.72 -16.79 0.36
N ARG A 117 16.30 -17.16 -0.79
CA ARG A 117 16.04 -18.45 -1.45
C ARG A 117 16.48 -19.63 -0.59
N THR A 118 17.64 -19.54 0.05
CA THR A 118 18.12 -20.60 0.94
C THR A 118 17.29 -20.75 2.22
N LEU A 119 16.63 -19.67 2.67
CA LEU A 119 15.65 -19.72 3.76
C LEU A 119 14.33 -20.40 3.35
N GLU A 120 13.83 -20.18 2.13
CA GLU A 120 12.61 -20.85 1.64
C GLU A 120 12.81 -22.36 1.42
N ILE A 121 14.04 -22.82 1.18
CA ILE A 121 14.36 -24.25 0.93
C ILE A 121 14.42 -25.06 2.24
N LYS A 122 14.48 -24.42 3.42
CA LYS A 122 14.37 -25.12 4.71
C LYS A 122 12.89 -25.30 5.08
N LYS A 123 12.25 -26.32 4.50
CA LYS A 123 10.97 -26.86 4.97
C LYS A 123 11.13 -28.33 5.34
#